data_AF-A0A842LLK7-F1
#
_entry.id   AF-A0A842LLK7-F1
#
_cell.length_a   1.000
_cell.length_b   1.000
_cell.length_c   1.000
_cell.angle_alpha   90.00
_cell.angle_beta   90.00
_cell.angle_gamma   90.00
#
_symmetry.space_group_name_H-M   'P 1'
#
loop_
_entity.id
_entity.type
_entity.pdbx_description
1 polymer ?
#
loop_
_entity_poly.entity_id
_entity_poly.type
_entity_poly.pdbx_seq_one_letter_code
_entity_poly.pdbx_strand_id
1 'polypeptide(L)' 'MEPENGNPCGVGTSDSETVYSRDNPGSEETSDDEKIEECFICHKKFNINADDSSHYHYGKYPMCSYCSDFYGFYR' A
#
# COMPACT_ATOMS: atom_id res chain seq x y z
N MET A 1 -32.68 -23.28 32.96
CA MET A 1 -31.49 -23.50 33.80
C MET A 1 -30.39 -24.01 32.91
N GLU A 2 -29.25 -23.33 32.88
CA GLU A 2 -27.98 -23.82 32.33
C GLU A 2 -27.49 -25.03 33.13
N PRO A 3 -26.70 -25.91 32.51
CA PRO A 3 -25.54 -26.43 33.21
C PRO A 3 -24.26 -26.07 32.46
N GLU A 4 -23.55 -25.13 33.07
CA GLU A 4 -22.10 -24.96 33.03
C GLU A 4 -21.35 -26.30 33.09
N ASN A 5 -20.89 -26.79 31.95
CA ASN A 5 -19.90 -27.85 31.89
C ASN A 5 -18.57 -27.23 31.46
N GLY A 6 -17.75 -26.97 32.47
CA GLY A 6 -16.39 -26.48 32.34
C GLY A 6 -15.54 -27.42 31.51
N ASN A 7 -14.88 -26.85 30.50
CA ASN A 7 -13.89 -27.55 29.71
C ASN A 7 -12.51 -27.38 30.38
N PRO A 8 -11.81 -28.48 30.74
CA PRO A 8 -10.54 -28.41 31.45
C PRO A 8 -9.36 -28.10 30.52
N CYS A 9 -8.39 -27.43 31.14
CA CYS A 9 -7.03 -27.09 30.74
C CYS A 9 -6.41 -27.80 29.51
N GLY A 10 -5.88 -26.98 28.61
CA GLY A 10 -4.79 -27.32 27.69
C GLY A 10 -3.85 -26.11 27.57
N VAL A 11 -2.82 -26.06 28.42
CA VAL A 11 -1.69 -25.15 28.26
C VAL A 11 -0.90 -25.61 27.02
N GLY A 12 -0.99 -24.83 25.95
CA GLY A 12 -0.08 -24.93 24.82
C GLY A 12 0.85 -23.72 24.82
N THR A 13 1.97 -23.80 25.54
CA THR A 13 3.10 -22.91 25.32
C THR A 13 3.67 -23.26 23.95
N SER A 14 3.27 -22.50 22.94
CA SER A 14 3.93 -22.55 21.64
C SER A 14 5.03 -21.51 21.65
N ASP A 15 6.19 -21.91 22.13
CA ASP A 15 7.43 -21.20 21.84
C ASP A 15 7.58 -21.14 20.33
N SER A 16 7.54 -19.93 19.78
CA SER A 16 7.93 -19.67 18.40
C SER A 16 8.52 -18.26 18.37
N GLU A 17 9.70 -18.15 18.98
CA GLU A 17 10.65 -17.08 18.70
C GLU A 17 11.10 -17.21 17.25
N THR A 18 10.35 -16.62 16.32
CA THR A 18 10.93 -16.19 15.03
C THR A 18 10.05 -15.11 14.42
N VAL A 19 10.36 -13.84 14.71
CA VAL A 19 9.98 -12.76 13.80
C VAL A 19 11.21 -11.90 13.53
N TYR A 20 11.90 -12.32 12.46
CA TYR A 20 12.64 -11.54 11.48
C TYR A 20 13.06 -10.12 11.90
N SER A 21 14.38 -9.95 12.03
CA SER A 21 15.06 -8.70 11.75
C SER A 21 14.64 -8.17 10.38
N ARG A 22 14.24 -6.91 10.32
CA ARG A 22 14.62 -5.99 9.26
C ARG A 22 14.28 -4.58 9.71
N ASP A 23 15.35 -3.86 9.97
CA ASP A 23 15.51 -2.43 9.79
C ASP A 23 14.35 -1.86 8.98
N ASN A 24 13.52 -1.05 9.64
CA ASN A 24 12.66 -0.13 8.94
C ASN A 24 13.61 1.00 8.53
N PRO A 25 14.07 1.12 7.27
CA PRO A 25 14.38 2.44 6.80
C PRO A 25 13.02 3.12 6.82
N GLY A 26 12.74 3.83 7.92
CA GLY A 26 11.81 4.94 7.86
C GLY A 26 12.27 5.71 6.65
N SER A 27 11.50 5.62 5.58
CA SER A 27 11.72 6.34 4.35
C SER A 27 11.80 7.79 4.80
N GLU A 28 13.03 8.29 4.92
CA GLU A 28 13.29 9.67 5.30
C GLU A 28 12.45 10.49 4.34
N GLU A 29 11.47 11.16 4.94
CA GLU A 29 10.40 11.88 4.27
C GLU A 29 11.06 13.05 3.57
N THR A 30 11.53 12.77 2.36
CA THR A 30 12.20 13.73 1.51
C THR A 30 11.10 14.39 0.69
N SER A 31 10.93 15.67 1.00
CA SER A 31 10.24 16.72 0.26
C SER A 31 8.71 16.67 0.23
N ASP A 32 8.14 17.72 0.85
CA ASP A 32 6.85 18.41 0.72
C ASP A 32 6.13 18.44 -0.66
N ASP A 33 6.56 17.67 -1.65
CA ASP A 33 5.98 17.62 -2.98
C ASP A 33 4.97 16.47 -3.11
N GLU A 34 4.23 16.16 -2.05
CA GLU A 34 3.10 15.24 -2.14
C GLU A 34 1.96 15.88 -2.94
N LYS A 35 1.85 15.50 -4.22
CA LYS A 35 0.80 16.01 -5.10
C LYS A 35 -0.21 14.93 -5.42
N ILE A 36 -1.30 14.92 -4.65
CA ILE A 36 -2.39 13.96 -4.83
C ILE A 36 -3.30 14.39 -5.98
N GLU A 37 -3.38 13.55 -7.01
CA GLU A 37 -4.23 13.71 -8.19
C GLU A 37 -5.15 12.50 -8.35
N GLU A 38 -6.20 12.63 -9.16
CA GLU A 38 -7.13 11.54 -9.46
C GLU A 38 -6.89 10.99 -10.86
N CYS A 39 -6.62 9.69 -10.99
CA CYS A 39 -6.29 9.10 -12.28
C CYS A 39 -7.48 9.19 -13.25
N PHE A 40 -7.25 9.72 -14.45
CA PHE A 40 -8.28 9.88 -15.48
C PHE A 40 -8.89 8.55 -15.95
N ILE A 41 -8.18 7.42 -15.80
CA ILE A 41 -8.64 6.11 -16.28
C ILE A 41 -9.34 5.32 -15.17
N CYS A 42 -8.68 5.18 -14.01
CA CYS A 42 -9.19 4.35 -12.93
C CYS A 42 -9.86 5.12 -11.79
N HIS A 43 -9.84 6.46 -11.85
CA HIS A 43 -10.43 7.38 -10.87
C HIS A 43 -9.94 7.14 -9.42
N LYS A 44 -8.74 6.59 -9.28
CA LYS A 44 -8.07 6.43 -7.99
C LYS A 44 -7.22 7.64 -7.69
N LYS A 45 -7.22 8.08 -6.43
CA LYS A 45 -6.30 9.09 -5.94
C LYS A 45 -4.91 8.50 -5.80
N PHE A 46 -3.90 9.21 -6.26
CA PHE A 46 -2.50 8.79 -6.21
C PHE A 46 -1.60 10.02 -6.09
N ASN A 47 -0.42 9.84 -5.51
CA ASN A 47 0.60 10.89 -5.51
C ASN A 47 1.35 10.83 -6.84
N ILE A 48 1.22 11.86 -7.68
CA ILE A 48 1.87 11.89 -9.00
C ILE A 48 3.39 12.05 -8.91
N ASN A 49 3.90 12.56 -7.79
CA ASN A 49 5.33 12.72 -7.55
C ASN A 49 5.94 11.53 -6.80
N ALA A 50 5.12 10.58 -6.30
CA ALA A 50 5.63 9.40 -5.59
C ALA A 50 6.15 8.31 -6.53
N ASP A 51 5.66 8.25 -7.78
CA ASP A 51 6.04 7.23 -8.75
C ASP A 51 6.58 7.87 -10.04
N ASP A 52 7.72 7.39 -10.55
CA ASP A 52 8.32 7.89 -11.81
C ASP A 52 7.44 7.64 -13.05
N SER A 53 6.58 6.63 -13.03
CA SER A 53 5.66 6.31 -14.14
C SER A 53 4.41 7.19 -14.15
N SER A 54 4.08 7.82 -13.01
CA SER A 54 2.90 8.67 -12.86
C SER A 54 3.13 10.00 -13.58
N HIS A 55 2.27 10.34 -14.54
CA HIS A 55 2.45 11.56 -15.34
C HIS A 55 1.13 12.09 -15.90
N TYR A 56 1.14 13.30 -16.44
CA TYR A 56 -0.01 13.87 -17.15
C TYR A 56 0.04 13.52 -18.64
N HIS A 57 -0.94 12.76 -19.12
CA HIS A 57 -1.16 12.58 -20.55
C HIS A 57 -1.63 13.90 -21.18
N TYR A 58 -0.98 14.32 -22.28
CA TYR A 58 -1.18 15.63 -22.92
C TYR A 58 -1.07 16.84 -21.97
N GLY A 59 -0.41 16.71 -20.82
CA GLY A 59 -0.30 17.77 -19.82
C GLY A 59 -1.63 18.14 -19.14
N LYS A 60 -2.70 17.33 -19.31
CA LYS A 60 -4.03 17.61 -18.74
C LYS A 60 -4.66 16.43 -18.01
N TYR A 61 -4.30 15.20 -18.36
CA TYR A 61 -4.94 14.01 -17.82
C TYR A 61 -3.98 13.25 -16.91
N PRO A 62 -4.07 13.42 -15.57
CA PRO A 62 -3.24 12.66 -14.64
C PRO A 62 -3.46 11.15 -14.80
N MET A 63 -2.39 10.39 -14.98
CA MET A 63 -2.38 8.93 -15.01
C MET A 63 -1.50 8.40 -13.89
N CYS A 64 -2.05 7.47 -13.10
CA CYS A 64 -1.27 6.74 -12.11
C CYS A 64 -0.29 5.79 -12.79
N SER A 65 0.76 5.41 -12.07
CA SER A 65 1.77 4.43 -12.50
C SER A 65 1.17 3.18 -13.14
N TYR A 66 0.20 2.55 -12.50
CA TYR A 66 -0.47 1.35 -13.04
C TYR A 66 -1.13 1.57 -14.42
N CYS A 67 -1.91 2.66 -14.56
CA CYS A 67 -2.57 2.95 -15.82
C CYS A 67 -1.57 3.45 -16.86
N SER A 68 -0.59 4.25 -16.45
CA SER A 68 0.51 4.70 -17.29
C SER A 68 1.30 3.53 -17.86
N ASP A 69 1.58 2.48 -17.08
CA ASP A 69 2.29 1.30 -17.56
C ASP A 69 1.41 0.42 -18.47
N PHE A 70 0.12 0.27 -18.14
CA PHE A 70 -0.81 -0.54 -18.92
C PHE A 70 -1.17 0.10 -20.28
N TYR A 71 -1.35 1.42 -20.30
CA TYR A 71 -1.70 2.19 -21.50
C TYR A 71 -0.48 2.88 -22.14
N GLY A 72 0.72 2.72 -21.56
CA GLY A 72 1.98 3.39 -21.91
C GLY A 72 2.62 3.00 -23.24
N PHE A 73 1.91 2.21 -24.05
CA PHE A 73 2.28 1.95 -25.44
C PHE A 73 2.19 3.21 -26.34
N TYR A 74 1.54 4.27 -25.87
CA TYR A 74 1.46 5.57 -26.55
C TYR A 74 2.38 6.58 -25.83
N ARG A 75 3.67 6.55 -26.14
CA ARG A 75 4.64 7.60 -25.80
C ARG A 75 4.86 8.55 -26.96
#